data_AF-A0A7M7RHS4-F1
#
_entry.id   AF-A0A7M7RHS4-F1
#
_cell.length_a   1.000
_cell.length_b   1.000
_cell.length_c   1.000
_cell.angle_alpha   90.00
_cell.angle_beta   90.00
_cell.angle_gamma   90.00
#
_symmetry.space_group_name_H-M   'P 1'
#
loop_
_entity.id
_entity.type
_entity.pdbx_description
1 polymer ?
#
loop_
_entity_poly.entity_id
_entity_poly.type
_entity_poly.pdbx_seq_one_letter_code
_entity_poly.pdbx_strand_id
1 'polypeptide(L)'
;MLATQKPRRTREFTGPTPHSVAIRAKMPSKLPPDHLILERRKRDDQREEAEAATKYNALCDLKNDWEKTTDRRIQSNTVKRRVRSLMQQEEFSLEDRRQRLREMLAEENDQYLVEMEASQETLLERQSKMRERAKFLKEKREKERLKIVAEKLDQKWREECEELRSTLTRRHMDEVCMDRSHQLETKARMQAHDQEVERMYADLWEKDRLAKEAKEEKIAQEQHGRNMEMLSVLQKQMAAIEAKRQEEKQLRIDGGKLRKEEAALRKLEEQRAMAEKRALQQEMRDGLDQNIKLKAKRMAKEVQEELALDMKILEKLLEESRNEAMEITQRKKELRQEDQRYRKYLQEQMRLEQQREAEIDRMISAEVERQWQKRLSQWAKERNARKRLMEEVLAIRRQQVEERLAANANAQAELAKEREAMQAAMEEHKRLDDEKQAAILAANKNYEQNLLGQMEYTNRQQEQAKDEEYREYLHGLETEAEYQAKLKEALARPVIDKAHPVRRQHMSARKSPQIA
;
A
#
# COMPACT_ATOMS: atom_id res chain seq x y z
N MET A 1 -73.12 -146.80 10.00
CA MET A 1 -73.43 -146.80 11.44
C MET A 1 -73.90 -148.19 11.86
N LEU A 2 -73.27 -148.72 12.92
CA LEU A 2 -73.66 -149.76 13.91
C LEU A 2 -74.63 -150.89 13.46
N ALA A 3 -74.19 -152.15 13.32
CA ALA A 3 -73.72 -153.15 14.31
C ALA A 3 -74.83 -154.11 14.77
N THR A 4 -74.67 -155.40 14.51
CA THR A 4 -75.19 -156.49 15.37
C THR A 4 -74.39 -157.77 15.12
N GLN A 5 -73.75 -158.28 16.17
CA GLN A 5 -73.13 -159.61 16.22
C GLN A 5 -74.21 -160.67 16.47
N LYS A 6 -74.07 -161.85 15.86
CA LYS A 6 -74.84 -163.04 16.26
C LYS A 6 -73.94 -164.27 16.46
N PRO A 7 -74.24 -165.09 17.49
CA PRO A 7 -73.41 -166.20 17.95
C PRO A 7 -73.58 -167.46 17.09
N ARG A 8 -72.53 -168.29 17.04
CA ARG A 8 -72.48 -169.53 16.27
C ARG A 8 -73.19 -170.66 17.02
N ARG A 9 -74.14 -171.31 16.34
CA ARG A 9 -74.86 -172.51 16.79
C ARG A 9 -74.17 -173.75 16.22
N THR A 10 -73.51 -174.51 17.09
CA THR A 10 -72.93 -175.83 16.77
C THR A 10 -74.04 -176.88 16.67
N ARG A 11 -73.78 -177.97 15.93
CA ARG A 11 -74.78 -178.98 15.52
C ARG A 11 -74.62 -180.30 16.26
N GLU A 12 -73.90 -180.29 17.38
CA GLU A 12 -73.33 -181.47 18.04
C GLU A 12 -74.20 -181.89 19.24
N PHE A 13 -74.38 -183.20 19.46
CA PHE A 13 -75.21 -183.78 20.54
C PHE A 13 -74.49 -184.99 21.18
N THR A 14 -74.34 -185.03 22.52
CA THR A 14 -73.55 -186.02 23.29
C THR A 14 -74.41 -187.01 24.10
N GLY A 15 -74.01 -188.28 24.10
CA GLY A 15 -74.66 -189.37 24.85
C GLY A 15 -73.98 -189.72 26.20
N PRO A 16 -74.62 -190.55 27.04
CA PRO A 16 -74.19 -190.80 28.42
C PRO A 16 -72.87 -191.58 28.56
N THR A 17 -72.41 -192.27 27.51
CA THR A 17 -71.08 -192.89 27.51
C THR A 17 -70.03 -191.93 26.94
N PRO A 18 -68.83 -191.85 27.54
CA PRO A 18 -67.70 -191.17 26.91
C PRO A 18 -67.53 -191.72 25.49
N HIS A 19 -67.52 -190.84 24.49
CA HIS A 19 -67.34 -191.12 23.05
C HIS A 19 -68.59 -191.39 22.18
N SER A 20 -69.80 -190.96 22.56
CA SER A 20 -70.99 -190.96 21.69
C SER A 20 -71.42 -189.53 21.30
N VAL A 21 -71.23 -189.15 20.02
CA VAL A 21 -71.60 -187.83 19.46
C VAL A 21 -72.35 -187.98 18.13
N ALA A 22 -73.38 -187.15 17.88
CA ALA A 22 -74.13 -187.08 16.62
C ALA A 22 -74.33 -185.64 16.08
N ILE A 23 -74.46 -185.48 14.75
CA ILE A 23 -74.59 -184.19 14.03
C ILE A 23 -75.86 -184.15 13.16
N ARG A 24 -76.68 -183.09 13.26
CA ARG A 24 -77.96 -182.92 12.53
C ARG A 24 -77.75 -182.39 11.11
N ALA A 25 -78.45 -182.88 10.06
CA ALA A 25 -78.32 -182.47 8.63
C ALA A 25 -79.10 -181.17 8.23
N LYS A 26 -78.84 -180.58 7.04
CA LYS A 26 -79.29 -179.23 6.60
C LYS A 26 -80.33 -179.31 5.47
N MET A 27 -81.32 -178.41 5.44
CA MET A 27 -82.40 -178.35 4.44
C MET A 27 -82.03 -177.48 3.20
N PRO A 28 -82.54 -177.78 1.99
CA PRO A 28 -82.27 -177.04 0.75
C PRO A 28 -83.13 -175.76 0.59
N SER A 29 -82.60 -174.77 -0.14
CA SER A 29 -83.27 -173.47 -0.39
C SER A 29 -84.27 -173.54 -1.55
N LYS A 30 -85.35 -172.74 -1.46
CA LYS A 30 -86.51 -172.77 -2.38
C LYS A 30 -86.36 -171.97 -3.67
N LEU A 31 -85.35 -171.12 -3.77
CA LEU A 31 -85.24 -170.23 -4.92
C LEU A 31 -84.52 -170.95 -6.06
N PRO A 32 -85.04 -170.81 -7.29
CA PRO A 32 -84.36 -171.32 -8.47
C PRO A 32 -82.91 -170.81 -8.52
N PRO A 33 -81.94 -171.65 -8.90
CA PRO A 33 -80.52 -171.29 -8.92
C PRO A 33 -80.21 -169.96 -9.65
N ASP A 34 -81.01 -169.58 -10.65
CA ASP A 34 -80.77 -168.44 -11.56
C ASP A 34 -81.55 -167.15 -11.24
N HIS A 35 -82.33 -167.11 -10.16
CA HIS A 35 -83.18 -165.94 -9.84
C HIS A 35 -82.40 -164.62 -9.76
N LEU A 36 -81.18 -164.66 -9.19
CA LEU A 36 -80.29 -163.50 -9.10
C LEU A 36 -79.79 -163.00 -10.47
N ILE A 37 -79.70 -163.88 -11.48
CA ILE A 37 -79.24 -163.55 -12.83
C ILE A 37 -80.37 -162.84 -13.60
N LEU A 38 -81.61 -163.33 -13.48
CA LEU A 38 -82.77 -162.74 -14.15
C LEU A 38 -83.09 -161.33 -13.63
N GLU A 39 -83.02 -161.11 -12.32
CA GLU A 39 -83.20 -159.78 -11.72
C GLU A 39 -82.09 -158.80 -12.13
N ARG A 40 -80.84 -159.29 -12.31
CA ARG A 40 -79.76 -158.47 -12.88
C ARG A 40 -80.08 -158.05 -14.32
N ARG A 41 -80.50 -158.98 -15.18
CA ARG A 41 -80.85 -158.67 -16.58
C ARG A 41 -81.95 -157.62 -16.66
N LYS A 42 -83.02 -157.77 -15.89
CA LYS A 42 -84.12 -156.78 -15.86
C LYS A 42 -83.65 -155.39 -15.42
N ARG A 43 -82.73 -155.31 -14.44
CA ARG A 43 -82.11 -154.03 -14.04
C ARG A 43 -81.17 -153.49 -15.11
N ASP A 44 -80.45 -154.36 -15.81
CA ASP A 44 -79.57 -153.99 -16.92
C ASP A 44 -80.38 -153.41 -18.09
N ASP A 45 -81.49 -154.05 -18.49
CA ASP A 45 -82.38 -153.59 -19.55
C ASP A 45 -83.00 -152.21 -19.23
N GLN A 46 -83.49 -152.03 -18.00
CA GLN A 46 -84.02 -150.73 -17.56
C GLN A 46 -82.96 -149.63 -17.53
N ARG A 47 -81.72 -149.99 -17.16
CA ARG A 47 -80.59 -149.06 -17.24
C ARG A 47 -80.30 -148.70 -18.69
N GLU A 48 -80.29 -149.67 -19.59
CA GLU A 48 -80.04 -149.45 -21.01
C GLU A 48 -81.10 -148.54 -21.65
N GLU A 49 -82.38 -148.74 -21.33
CA GLU A 49 -83.47 -147.88 -21.79
C GLU A 49 -83.36 -146.45 -21.27
N ALA A 50 -83.05 -146.28 -19.98
CA ALA A 50 -82.82 -144.95 -19.39
C ALA A 50 -81.58 -144.25 -19.97
N GLU A 51 -80.50 -145.01 -20.24
CA GLU A 51 -79.32 -144.50 -20.94
C GLU A 51 -79.66 -144.08 -22.37
N ALA A 52 -80.48 -144.85 -23.09
CA ALA A 52 -80.91 -144.52 -24.45
C ALA A 52 -81.75 -143.22 -24.49
N ALA A 53 -82.71 -143.06 -23.57
CA ALA A 53 -83.50 -141.85 -23.44
C ALA A 53 -82.65 -140.62 -23.07
N THR A 54 -81.69 -140.79 -22.16
CA THR A 54 -80.76 -139.71 -21.77
C THR A 54 -79.87 -139.29 -22.95
N LYS A 55 -79.35 -140.27 -23.72
CA LYS A 55 -78.60 -140.01 -24.95
C LYS A 55 -79.44 -139.26 -25.98
N TYR A 56 -80.71 -139.65 -26.16
CA TYR A 56 -81.62 -138.97 -27.08
C TYR A 56 -81.91 -137.51 -26.66
N ASN A 57 -82.18 -137.26 -25.38
CA ASN A 57 -82.39 -135.90 -24.88
C ASN A 57 -81.14 -135.03 -25.03
N ALA A 58 -79.95 -135.56 -24.72
CA ALA A 58 -78.69 -134.86 -24.91
C ALA A 58 -78.44 -134.47 -26.38
N LEU A 59 -78.83 -135.34 -27.33
CA LEU A 59 -78.77 -135.01 -28.76
C LEU A 59 -79.74 -133.88 -29.13
N CYS A 60 -80.95 -133.86 -28.56
CA CYS A 60 -81.91 -132.79 -28.80
C CYS A 60 -81.43 -131.44 -28.24
N ASP A 61 -80.86 -131.43 -27.03
CA ASP A 61 -80.29 -130.22 -26.41
C ASP A 61 -79.12 -129.68 -27.24
N LEU A 62 -78.22 -130.56 -27.71
CA LEU A 62 -77.13 -130.19 -28.60
C LEU A 62 -77.65 -129.54 -29.90
N LYS A 63 -78.73 -130.08 -30.48
CA LYS A 63 -79.35 -129.50 -31.67
C LYS A 63 -79.93 -128.11 -31.39
N ASN A 64 -80.65 -127.93 -30.28
CA ASN A 64 -81.19 -126.63 -29.89
C ASN A 64 -80.11 -125.58 -29.63
N ASP A 65 -79.00 -125.97 -28.98
CA ASP A 65 -77.87 -125.06 -28.75
C ASP A 65 -77.14 -124.70 -30.04
N TRP A 66 -77.05 -125.65 -30.98
CA TRP A 66 -76.54 -125.38 -32.32
C TRP A 66 -77.43 -124.38 -33.07
N GLU A 67 -78.76 -124.53 -33.03
CA GLU A 67 -79.70 -123.58 -33.66
C GLU A 67 -79.56 -122.18 -33.04
N LYS A 68 -79.58 -122.05 -31.71
CA LYS A 68 -79.39 -120.75 -31.03
C LYS A 68 -78.05 -120.09 -31.36
N THR A 69 -76.97 -120.86 -31.41
CA THR A 69 -75.63 -120.35 -31.72
C THR A 69 -75.54 -119.92 -33.18
N THR A 70 -76.15 -120.69 -34.08
CA THR A 70 -76.17 -120.39 -35.51
C THR A 70 -76.99 -119.14 -35.80
N ASP A 71 -78.17 -119.00 -35.19
CA ASP A 71 -79.02 -117.81 -35.34
C ASP A 71 -78.32 -116.53 -34.86
N ARG A 72 -77.68 -116.58 -33.68
CA ARG A 72 -76.85 -115.45 -33.19
C ARG A 72 -75.72 -115.11 -34.16
N ARG A 73 -75.08 -116.12 -34.75
CA ARG A 73 -74.00 -115.93 -35.72
C ARG A 73 -74.51 -115.32 -37.03
N ILE A 74 -75.69 -115.75 -37.51
CA ILE A 74 -76.35 -115.16 -38.68
C ILE A 74 -76.66 -113.69 -38.42
N GLN A 75 -77.28 -113.35 -37.29
CA GLN A 75 -77.59 -111.96 -36.92
C GLN A 75 -76.31 -111.10 -36.85
N SER A 76 -75.27 -111.57 -36.17
CA SER A 76 -73.98 -110.86 -36.10
C SER A 76 -73.36 -110.64 -37.49
N ASN A 77 -73.41 -111.65 -38.36
CA ASN A 77 -72.91 -111.52 -39.73
C ASN A 77 -73.73 -110.52 -40.56
N THR A 78 -75.05 -110.48 -40.40
CA THR A 78 -75.91 -109.49 -41.05
C THR A 78 -75.55 -108.06 -40.61
N VAL A 79 -75.35 -107.84 -39.31
CA VAL A 79 -74.89 -106.54 -38.78
C VAL A 79 -73.51 -106.18 -39.34
N LYS A 80 -72.55 -107.11 -39.33
CA LYS A 80 -71.21 -106.88 -39.90
C LYS A 80 -71.24 -106.50 -41.37
N ARG A 81 -72.09 -107.15 -42.18
CA ARG A 81 -72.27 -106.79 -43.60
C ARG A 81 -72.85 -105.39 -43.75
N ARG A 82 -73.85 -105.03 -42.93
CA ARG A 82 -74.45 -103.68 -42.97
C ARG A 82 -73.44 -102.59 -42.58
N VAL A 83 -72.67 -102.81 -41.52
CA VAL A 83 -71.61 -101.89 -41.09
C VAL A 83 -70.55 -101.73 -42.18
N ARG A 84 -70.09 -102.82 -42.80
CA ARG A 84 -69.13 -102.77 -43.90
C ARG A 84 -69.67 -101.96 -45.09
N SER A 85 -70.94 -102.13 -45.43
CA SER A 85 -71.58 -101.36 -46.50
C SER A 85 -71.64 -99.87 -46.18
N LEU A 86 -71.92 -99.48 -44.94
CA LEU A 86 -71.92 -98.07 -44.53
C LEU A 86 -70.51 -97.48 -44.53
N MET A 87 -69.51 -98.23 -44.05
CA MET A 87 -68.11 -97.77 -44.10
C MET A 87 -67.63 -97.55 -45.53
N GLN A 88 -68.00 -98.42 -46.48
CA GLN A 88 -67.69 -98.22 -47.89
C GLN A 88 -68.36 -96.96 -48.45
N GLN A 89 -69.61 -96.65 -48.07
CA GLN A 89 -70.27 -95.42 -48.48
C GLN A 89 -69.55 -94.17 -47.95
N GLU A 90 -69.09 -94.19 -46.70
CA GLU A 90 -68.28 -93.11 -46.13
C GLU A 90 -66.92 -92.97 -46.83
N GLU A 91 -66.26 -94.09 -47.18
CA GLU A 91 -65.02 -94.08 -47.96
C GLU A 91 -65.21 -93.41 -49.34
N PHE A 92 -66.30 -93.74 -50.05
CA PHE A 92 -66.63 -93.06 -51.31
C PHE A 92 -66.91 -91.58 -51.10
N SER A 93 -67.68 -91.20 -50.07
CA SER A 93 -67.93 -89.78 -49.76
C SER A 93 -66.65 -89.01 -49.41
N LEU A 94 -65.69 -89.65 -48.74
CA LEU A 94 -64.40 -89.05 -48.42
C LEU A 94 -63.54 -88.87 -49.67
N GLU A 95 -63.52 -89.85 -50.57
CA GLU A 95 -62.75 -89.74 -51.81
C GLU A 95 -63.36 -88.68 -52.76
N ASP A 96 -64.69 -88.57 -52.84
CA ASP A 96 -65.37 -87.47 -53.56
C ASP A 96 -65.00 -86.09 -53.00
N ARG A 97 -64.85 -85.98 -51.67
CA ARG A 97 -64.43 -84.73 -51.03
C ARG A 97 -62.95 -84.43 -51.30
N ARG A 98 -62.09 -85.45 -51.28
CA ARG A 98 -60.67 -85.31 -51.63
C ARG A 98 -60.48 -84.90 -53.07
N GLN A 99 -61.27 -85.47 -53.98
CA GLN A 99 -61.22 -85.13 -55.40
C GLN A 99 -61.60 -83.67 -55.64
N ARG A 100 -62.70 -83.21 -55.04
CA ARG A 100 -63.10 -81.79 -55.07
C ARG A 100 -62.03 -80.84 -54.52
N LEU A 101 -61.33 -81.24 -53.45
CA LEU A 101 -60.23 -80.45 -52.90
C LEU A 101 -59.02 -80.41 -53.84
N ARG A 102 -58.68 -81.53 -54.50
CA ARG A 102 -57.59 -81.57 -55.50
C ARG A 102 -57.89 -80.63 -56.67
N GLU A 103 -59.14 -80.61 -57.14
CA GLU A 103 -59.57 -79.73 -58.23
C GLU A 103 -59.44 -78.25 -57.84
N MET A 104 -59.94 -77.86 -56.67
CA MET A 104 -59.81 -76.48 -56.16
C MET A 104 -58.36 -76.04 -56.02
N LEU A 105 -57.49 -76.89 -55.45
CA LEU A 105 -56.07 -76.59 -55.31
C LEU A 105 -55.34 -76.51 -56.66
N ALA A 106 -55.77 -77.29 -57.66
CA ALA A 106 -55.22 -77.20 -59.00
C ALA A 106 -55.62 -75.87 -59.67
N GLU A 107 -56.88 -75.46 -59.56
CA GLU A 107 -57.38 -74.18 -60.08
C GLU A 107 -56.65 -72.99 -59.43
N GLU A 108 -56.45 -73.00 -58.11
CA GLU A 108 -55.68 -71.97 -57.41
C GLU A 108 -54.23 -71.91 -57.91
N ASN A 109 -53.59 -73.07 -58.10
CA ASN A 109 -52.23 -73.13 -58.62
C ASN A 109 -52.12 -72.58 -60.05
N ASP A 110 -53.08 -72.91 -60.92
CA ASP A 110 -53.14 -72.38 -62.29
C ASP A 110 -53.34 -70.85 -62.29
N GLN A 111 -54.16 -70.32 -61.38
CA GLN A 111 -54.32 -68.87 -61.22
C GLN A 111 -53.01 -68.19 -60.81
N TYR A 112 -52.26 -68.75 -59.86
CA TYR A 112 -50.96 -68.21 -59.47
C TYR A 112 -49.93 -68.23 -60.60
N LEU A 113 -49.94 -69.28 -61.43
CA LEU A 113 -49.06 -69.34 -62.61
C LEU A 113 -49.38 -68.20 -63.59
N VAL A 114 -50.66 -67.96 -63.86
CA VAL A 114 -51.10 -66.85 -64.73
C VAL A 114 -50.72 -65.49 -64.12
N GLU A 115 -50.89 -65.30 -62.81
CA GLU A 115 -50.50 -64.05 -62.14
C GLU A 115 -48.99 -63.80 -62.19
N MET A 116 -48.17 -64.85 -62.01
CA MET A 116 -46.72 -64.74 -62.13
C MET A 116 -46.27 -64.42 -63.57
N GLU A 117 -46.92 -65.01 -64.58
CA GLU A 117 -46.64 -64.70 -65.99
C GLU A 117 -47.06 -63.26 -66.34
N ALA A 118 -48.22 -62.80 -65.86
CA ALA A 118 -48.69 -61.43 -66.07
C ALA A 118 -47.85 -60.38 -65.33
N SER A 119 -47.29 -60.73 -64.19
CA SER A 119 -46.43 -59.84 -63.39
C SER A 119 -45.02 -59.69 -63.99
N GLN A 120 -44.61 -60.57 -64.89
CA GLN A 120 -43.34 -60.45 -65.59
C GLN A 120 -43.47 -59.46 -66.75
N GLU A 121 -42.74 -58.35 -66.66
CA GLU A 121 -42.66 -57.38 -67.76
C GLU A 121 -42.21 -58.07 -69.04
N THR A 122 -42.96 -57.89 -70.12
CA THR A 122 -42.57 -58.46 -71.40
C THR A 122 -41.30 -57.76 -71.92
N LEU A 123 -40.51 -58.45 -72.74
CA LEU A 123 -39.31 -57.86 -73.36
C LEU A 123 -39.64 -56.59 -74.15
N LEU A 124 -40.84 -56.50 -74.73
CA LEU A 124 -41.32 -55.34 -75.48
C LEU A 124 -41.62 -54.14 -74.56
N GLU A 125 -42.26 -54.35 -73.42
CA GLU A 125 -42.51 -53.29 -72.43
C GLU A 125 -41.21 -52.77 -71.82
N ARG A 126 -40.28 -53.68 -71.49
CA ARG A 126 -38.97 -53.28 -70.99
C ARG A 126 -38.20 -52.46 -72.03
N GLN A 127 -38.27 -52.85 -73.30
CA GLN A 127 -37.68 -52.06 -74.39
C GLN A 127 -38.40 -50.72 -74.60
N SER A 128 -39.72 -50.63 -74.46
CA SER A 128 -40.45 -49.36 -74.59
C SER A 128 -40.05 -48.39 -73.47
N LYS A 129 -40.01 -48.84 -72.21
CA LYS A 129 -39.54 -48.05 -71.06
C LYS A 129 -38.10 -47.57 -71.26
N MET A 130 -37.21 -48.41 -71.79
CA MET A 130 -35.84 -47.97 -72.13
C MET A 130 -35.81 -46.89 -73.21
N ARG A 131 -36.62 -47.02 -74.27
CA ARG A 131 -36.72 -46.01 -75.34
C ARG A 131 -37.28 -44.70 -74.83
N GLU A 132 -38.33 -44.73 -74.00
CA GLU A 132 -38.92 -43.55 -73.38
C GLU A 132 -37.93 -42.85 -72.45
N ARG A 133 -37.23 -43.61 -71.60
CA ARG A 133 -36.18 -43.07 -70.74
C ARG A 133 -35.04 -42.44 -71.55
N ALA A 134 -34.61 -43.09 -72.63
CA ALA A 134 -33.59 -42.54 -73.53
C ALA A 134 -34.06 -41.24 -74.21
N LYS A 135 -35.32 -41.20 -74.67
CA LYS A 135 -35.94 -40.00 -75.24
C LYS A 135 -36.01 -38.86 -74.23
N PHE A 136 -36.46 -39.14 -73.00
CA PHE A 136 -36.52 -38.15 -71.91
C PHE A 136 -35.13 -37.59 -71.57
N LEU A 137 -34.12 -38.46 -71.46
CA LEU A 137 -32.75 -38.02 -71.18
C LEU A 137 -32.18 -37.16 -72.32
N LYS A 138 -32.48 -37.51 -73.58
CA LYS A 138 -32.10 -36.71 -74.74
C LYS A 138 -32.77 -35.33 -74.71
N GLU A 139 -34.08 -35.28 -74.45
CA GLU A 139 -34.82 -34.02 -74.34
C GLU A 139 -34.33 -33.16 -73.18
N LYS A 140 -34.01 -33.76 -72.03
CA LYS A 140 -33.44 -33.02 -70.88
C LYS A 140 -32.09 -32.39 -71.22
N ARG A 141 -31.18 -33.17 -71.82
CA ARG A 141 -29.88 -32.66 -72.28
C ARG A 141 -30.02 -31.54 -73.30
N GLU A 142 -30.97 -31.66 -74.23
CA GLU A 142 -31.22 -30.62 -75.23
C GLU A 142 -31.79 -29.35 -74.59
N LYS A 143 -32.71 -29.48 -73.62
CA LYS A 143 -33.21 -28.31 -72.86
C LYS A 143 -32.11 -27.61 -72.10
N GLU A 144 -31.22 -28.35 -71.44
CA GLU A 144 -30.07 -27.78 -70.73
C GLU A 144 -29.12 -27.08 -71.70
N ARG A 145 -28.81 -27.70 -72.84
CA ARG A 145 -28.01 -27.09 -73.91
C ARG A 145 -28.63 -25.79 -74.42
N LEU A 146 -29.93 -25.77 -74.70
CA LEU A 146 -30.64 -24.58 -75.18
C LEU A 146 -30.65 -23.45 -74.15
N LYS A 147 -30.76 -23.77 -72.85
CA LYS A 147 -30.65 -22.76 -71.77
C LYS A 147 -29.27 -22.10 -71.76
N ILE A 148 -28.22 -22.90 -71.81
CA ILE A 148 -26.84 -22.39 -71.85
C ILE A 148 -26.63 -21.50 -73.09
N VAL A 149 -27.15 -21.93 -74.24
CA VAL A 149 -27.09 -21.13 -75.47
C VAL A 149 -27.84 -19.81 -75.30
N ALA A 150 -29.04 -19.81 -74.72
CA ALA A 150 -29.81 -18.59 -74.47
C ALA A 150 -29.09 -17.62 -73.52
N GLU A 151 -28.53 -18.11 -72.42
CA GLU A 151 -27.74 -17.31 -71.47
C GLU A 151 -26.50 -16.70 -72.14
N LYS A 152 -25.81 -17.46 -72.98
CA LYS A 152 -24.62 -16.96 -73.70
C LYS A 152 -24.97 -15.97 -74.79
N LEU A 153 -26.12 -16.13 -75.45
CA LEU A 153 -26.62 -15.14 -76.40
C LEU A 153 -27.04 -13.85 -75.69
N ASP A 154 -27.68 -13.94 -74.52
CA ASP A 154 -28.02 -12.77 -73.70
C ASP A 154 -26.76 -12.06 -73.19
N GLN A 155 -25.77 -12.81 -72.69
CA GLN A 155 -24.47 -12.27 -72.28
C GLN A 155 -23.81 -11.50 -73.43
N LYS A 156 -23.72 -12.13 -74.60
CA LYS A 156 -23.17 -11.50 -75.80
C LYS A 156 -23.94 -10.23 -76.16
N TRP A 157 -25.26 -10.27 -76.13
CA TRP A 157 -26.10 -9.10 -76.40
C TRP A 157 -25.82 -7.97 -75.40
N ARG A 158 -25.71 -8.25 -74.09
CA ARG A 158 -25.39 -7.23 -73.08
C ARG A 158 -24.01 -6.60 -73.29
N GLU A 159 -23.01 -7.41 -73.65
CA GLU A 159 -21.64 -6.95 -73.87
C GLU A 159 -21.51 -6.13 -75.17
N GLU A 160 -22.22 -6.53 -76.23
CA GLU A 160 -22.18 -5.88 -77.55
C GLU A 160 -23.17 -4.71 -77.70
N CYS A 161 -24.21 -4.62 -76.87
CA CYS A 161 -25.22 -3.55 -76.94
C CYS A 161 -24.65 -2.20 -76.48
N GLU A 162 -24.44 -1.29 -77.44
CA GLU A 162 -23.90 0.05 -77.19
C GLU A 162 -24.84 0.93 -76.34
N GLU A 163 -26.16 0.79 -76.53
CA GLU A 163 -27.17 1.52 -75.76
C GLU A 163 -27.12 1.14 -74.27
N LEU A 164 -26.92 -0.16 -73.98
CA LEU A 164 -26.76 -0.63 -72.61
C LEU A 164 -25.43 -0.12 -72.01
N ARG A 165 -24.34 -0.15 -72.79
CA ARG A 165 -23.03 0.34 -72.32
C ARG A 165 -23.08 1.83 -71.95
N SER A 166 -23.67 2.67 -72.80
CA SER A 166 -23.78 4.11 -72.55
C SER A 166 -24.66 4.43 -71.33
N THR A 167 -25.78 3.72 -71.16
CA THR A 167 -26.67 3.90 -69.98
C THR A 167 -26.02 3.44 -68.69
N LEU A 168 -25.33 2.28 -68.68
CA LEU A 168 -24.58 1.80 -67.51
C LEU A 168 -23.43 2.74 -67.15
N THR A 169 -22.72 3.28 -68.15
CA THR A 169 -21.65 4.26 -67.93
C THR A 169 -22.18 5.54 -67.29
N ARG A 170 -23.34 6.03 -67.76
CA ARG A 170 -23.99 7.22 -67.17
C ARG A 170 -24.45 6.95 -65.73
N ARG A 171 -25.06 5.80 -65.47
CA ARG A 171 -25.45 5.41 -64.10
C ARG A 171 -24.25 5.32 -63.18
N HIS A 172 -23.15 4.74 -63.64
CA HIS A 172 -21.92 4.67 -62.88
C HIS A 172 -21.34 6.07 -62.60
N MET A 173 -21.41 6.97 -63.58
CA MET A 173 -21.01 8.37 -63.39
C MET A 173 -21.88 9.07 -62.33
N ASP A 174 -23.20 8.83 -62.35
CA ASP A 174 -24.12 9.38 -61.34
C ASP A 174 -23.78 8.84 -59.94
N GLU A 175 -23.47 7.55 -59.80
CA GLU A 175 -23.01 6.93 -58.55
C GLU A 175 -21.71 7.58 -58.05
N VAL A 176 -20.71 7.77 -58.93
CA VAL A 176 -19.45 8.45 -58.59
C VAL A 176 -19.69 9.91 -58.17
N CYS A 177 -20.61 10.62 -58.83
CA CYS A 177 -20.98 11.97 -58.44
C CYS A 177 -21.66 12.01 -57.06
N MET A 178 -22.54 11.05 -56.76
CA MET A 178 -23.18 10.94 -55.44
C MET A 178 -22.15 10.67 -54.34
N ASP A 179 -21.24 9.72 -54.57
CA ASP A 179 -20.16 9.39 -53.62
C ASP A 179 -19.24 10.60 -53.39
N ARG A 180 -18.93 11.35 -54.46
CA ARG A 180 -18.13 12.56 -54.35
C ARG A 180 -18.84 13.64 -53.54
N SER A 181 -20.14 13.84 -53.73
CA SER A 181 -20.95 14.77 -52.92
C SER A 181 -20.91 14.38 -51.44
N HIS A 182 -21.07 13.10 -51.13
CA HIS A 182 -21.01 12.60 -49.75
C HIS A 182 -19.60 12.80 -49.13
N GLN A 183 -18.54 12.59 -49.90
CA GLN A 183 -17.18 12.86 -49.48
C GLN A 183 -16.95 14.34 -49.16
N LEU A 184 -17.50 15.25 -49.98
CA LEU A 184 -17.41 16.70 -49.75
C LEU A 184 -18.17 17.12 -48.50
N GLU A 185 -19.38 16.60 -48.28
CA GLU A 185 -20.15 16.85 -47.05
C GLU A 185 -19.40 16.38 -45.80
N THR A 186 -18.82 15.18 -45.86
CA THR A 186 -18.02 14.63 -44.76
C THR A 186 -16.81 15.51 -44.48
N LYS A 187 -16.08 15.94 -45.52
CA LYS A 187 -14.94 16.84 -45.38
C LYS A 187 -15.35 18.19 -44.79
N ALA A 188 -16.49 18.75 -45.20
CA ALA A 188 -17.01 20.00 -44.66
C ALA A 188 -17.37 19.88 -43.17
N ARG A 189 -17.97 18.76 -42.75
CA ARG A 189 -18.25 18.48 -41.33
C ARG A 189 -16.96 18.36 -40.51
N MET A 190 -15.95 17.67 -41.03
CA MET A 190 -14.64 17.57 -40.38
C MET A 190 -14.01 18.96 -40.22
N GLN A 191 -14.00 19.77 -41.28
CA GLN A 191 -13.45 21.13 -41.21
C GLN A 191 -14.22 22.03 -40.22
N ALA A 192 -15.54 21.91 -40.13
CA ALA A 192 -16.33 22.65 -39.15
C ALA A 192 -15.96 22.22 -37.72
N HIS A 193 -15.81 20.90 -37.49
CA HIS A 193 -15.36 20.37 -36.21
C HIS A 193 -13.95 20.84 -35.84
N ASP A 194 -13.00 20.80 -36.79
CA ASP A 194 -11.64 21.28 -36.58
C ASP A 194 -11.64 22.77 -36.23
N GLN A 195 -12.48 23.59 -36.89
CA GLN A 195 -12.64 25.00 -36.54
C GLN A 195 -13.22 25.22 -35.13
N GLU A 196 -14.15 24.39 -34.68
CA GLU A 196 -14.67 24.44 -33.30
C GLU A 196 -13.59 24.07 -32.28
N VAL A 197 -12.79 23.04 -32.59
CA VAL A 197 -11.66 22.61 -31.76
C VAL A 197 -10.59 23.71 -31.67
N GLU A 198 -10.22 24.31 -32.79
CA GLU A 198 -9.27 25.44 -32.83
C GLU A 198 -9.79 26.65 -32.05
N ARG A 199 -11.07 26.99 -32.16
CA ARG A 199 -11.69 28.04 -31.33
C ARG A 199 -11.60 27.73 -29.84
N MET A 200 -11.91 26.49 -29.46
CA MET A 200 -11.82 26.04 -28.07
C MET A 200 -10.38 26.14 -27.54
N TYR A 201 -9.39 25.74 -28.34
CA TYR A 201 -7.98 25.89 -27.98
C TYR A 201 -7.54 27.35 -27.89
N ALA A 202 -7.98 28.21 -28.82
CA ALA A 202 -7.72 29.64 -28.76
C ALA A 202 -8.30 30.27 -27.47
N ASP A 203 -9.52 29.90 -27.08
CA ASP A 203 -10.14 30.35 -25.82
C ASP A 203 -9.35 29.87 -24.59
N LEU A 204 -8.86 28.62 -24.60
CA LEU A 204 -8.01 28.10 -23.53
C LEU A 204 -6.67 28.82 -23.44
N TRP A 205 -6.05 29.12 -24.60
CA TRP A 205 -4.81 29.89 -24.66
C TRP A 205 -4.99 31.32 -24.15
N GLU A 206 -6.09 31.98 -24.51
CA GLU A 206 -6.40 33.31 -24.01
C GLU A 206 -6.58 33.30 -22.50
N LYS A 207 -7.28 32.29 -21.96
CA LYS A 207 -7.42 32.10 -20.51
C LYS A 207 -6.08 31.85 -19.82
N ASP A 208 -5.20 31.04 -20.40
CA ASP A 208 -3.86 30.79 -19.86
C ASP A 208 -2.99 32.06 -19.90
N ARG A 209 -3.06 32.83 -20.98
CA ARG A 209 -2.38 34.14 -21.09
C ARG A 209 -2.85 35.09 -19.99
N LEU A 210 -4.16 35.26 -19.83
CA LEU A 210 -4.74 36.11 -18.79
C LEU A 210 -4.38 35.62 -17.38
N ALA A 211 -4.35 34.30 -17.15
CA ALA A 211 -3.95 33.74 -15.86
C ALA A 211 -2.46 34.01 -15.55
N LYS A 212 -1.59 33.91 -16.56
CA LYS A 212 -0.17 34.27 -16.42
C LYS A 212 0.01 35.76 -16.15
N GLU A 213 -0.67 36.63 -16.89
CA GLU A 213 -0.66 38.08 -16.68
C GLU A 213 -1.15 38.44 -15.27
N ALA A 214 -2.26 37.87 -14.81
CA ALA A 214 -2.77 38.07 -13.45
C ALA A 214 -1.82 37.52 -12.36
N LYS A 215 -1.10 36.43 -12.64
CA LYS A 215 -0.08 35.89 -11.74
C LYS A 215 1.14 36.81 -11.68
N GLU A 216 1.61 37.30 -12.83
CA GLU A 216 2.71 38.27 -12.91
C GLU A 216 2.34 39.57 -12.18
N GLU A 217 1.11 40.07 -12.35
CA GLU A 217 0.63 41.25 -11.64
C GLU A 217 0.61 41.01 -10.11
N LYS A 218 0.12 39.85 -9.66
CA LYS A 218 0.18 39.47 -8.23
C LYS A 218 1.61 39.39 -7.71
N ILE A 219 2.51 38.75 -8.46
CA ILE A 219 3.93 38.66 -8.07
C ILE A 219 4.55 40.06 -8.02
N ALA A 220 4.26 40.93 -8.98
CA ALA A 220 4.73 42.31 -9.00
C ALA A 220 4.18 43.10 -7.81
N GLN A 221 2.90 42.93 -7.46
CA GLN A 221 2.28 43.54 -6.28
C GLN A 221 2.89 43.01 -4.99
N GLU A 222 3.10 41.70 -4.85
CA GLU A 222 3.77 41.11 -3.69
C GLU A 222 5.22 41.58 -3.59
N GLN A 223 5.95 41.63 -4.70
CA GLN A 223 7.31 42.15 -4.73
C GLN A 223 7.33 43.63 -4.36
N HIS A 224 6.39 44.43 -4.84
CA HIS A 224 6.24 45.82 -4.45
C HIS A 224 5.93 45.96 -2.95
N GLY A 225 5.03 45.12 -2.42
CA GLY A 225 4.72 45.03 -1.00
C GLY A 225 5.94 44.68 -0.14
N ARG A 226 6.67 43.62 -0.50
CA ARG A 226 7.93 43.21 0.15
C ARG A 226 8.99 44.32 0.07
N ASN A 227 9.10 45.01 -1.06
CA ASN A 227 10.02 46.13 -1.21
C ASN A 227 9.62 47.30 -0.29
N MET A 228 8.33 47.59 -0.15
CA MET A 228 7.84 48.63 0.77
C MET A 228 8.05 48.24 2.23
N GLU A 229 7.81 46.99 2.60
CA GLU A 229 8.12 46.45 3.92
C GLU A 229 9.61 46.52 4.21
N MET A 230 10.46 46.09 3.28
CA MET A 230 11.92 46.18 3.38
C MET A 230 12.37 47.63 3.52
N LEU A 231 11.82 48.57 2.74
CA LEU A 231 12.10 49.99 2.87
C LEU A 231 11.66 50.53 4.24
N SER A 232 10.50 50.12 4.75
CA SER A 232 10.03 50.49 6.09
C SER A 232 10.97 49.97 7.19
N VAL A 233 11.41 48.71 7.08
CA VAL A 233 12.38 48.12 8.01
C VAL A 233 13.73 48.84 7.92
N LEU A 234 14.23 49.13 6.72
CA LEU A 234 15.47 49.89 6.52
C LEU A 234 15.36 51.31 7.08
N GLN A 235 14.22 52.00 6.90
CA GLN A 235 13.97 53.29 7.52
C GLN A 235 13.98 53.21 9.04
N LYS A 236 13.37 52.17 9.63
CA LYS A 236 13.43 51.93 11.08
C LYS A 236 14.85 51.63 11.56
N GLN A 237 15.62 50.84 10.81
CA GLN A 237 17.02 50.54 11.12
C GLN A 237 17.90 51.79 11.01
N MET A 238 17.72 52.61 9.97
CA MET A 238 18.41 53.89 9.82
C MET A 238 18.05 54.84 10.97
N ALA A 239 16.77 54.95 11.34
CA ALA A 239 16.35 55.74 12.48
C ALA A 239 16.94 55.21 13.81
N ALA A 240 16.99 53.89 14.00
CA ALA A 240 17.60 53.27 15.17
C ALA A 240 19.13 53.47 15.22
N ILE A 241 19.81 53.40 14.09
CA ILE A 241 21.24 53.69 13.97
C ILE A 241 21.49 55.18 14.25
N GLU A 242 20.69 56.08 13.69
CA GLU A 242 20.79 57.52 13.93
C GLU A 242 20.53 57.85 15.41
N ALA A 243 19.53 57.20 16.03
CA ALA A 243 19.25 57.31 17.46
C ALA A 243 20.42 56.79 18.31
N LYS A 244 20.95 55.59 18.05
CA LYS A 244 22.15 55.06 18.72
C LYS A 244 23.36 55.99 18.54
N ARG A 245 23.53 56.60 17.37
CA ARG A 245 24.62 57.55 17.08
C ARG A 245 24.44 58.88 17.83
N GLN A 246 23.20 59.32 18.02
CA GLN A 246 22.87 60.48 18.86
C GLN A 246 23.11 60.15 20.34
N GLU A 247 22.71 58.98 20.82
CA GLU A 247 22.98 58.49 22.18
C GLU A 247 24.48 58.37 22.45
N GLU A 248 25.26 57.80 21.52
CA GLU A 248 26.72 57.73 21.61
C GLU A 248 27.35 59.13 21.68
N LYS A 249 26.87 60.09 20.88
CA LYS A 249 27.31 61.49 20.97
C LYS A 249 26.97 62.11 22.32
N GLN A 250 25.76 61.87 22.86
CA GLN A 250 25.37 62.36 24.18
C GLN A 250 26.21 61.74 25.29
N LEU A 251 26.41 60.42 25.28
CA LEU A 251 27.28 59.70 26.21
C LEU A 251 28.73 60.18 26.14
N ARG A 252 29.22 60.53 24.94
CA ARG A 252 30.56 61.11 24.75
C ARG A 252 30.64 62.53 25.32
N ILE A 253 29.61 63.35 25.11
CA ILE A 253 29.53 64.71 25.66
C ILE A 253 29.45 64.64 27.19
N ASP A 254 28.61 63.77 27.74
CA ASP A 254 28.42 63.61 29.18
C ASP A 254 29.64 62.98 29.85
N GLY A 255 30.29 62.01 29.21
CA GLY A 255 31.60 61.51 29.63
C GLY A 255 32.69 62.57 29.59
N GLY A 256 32.61 63.53 28.66
CA GLY A 256 33.48 64.71 28.61
C GLY A 256 33.20 65.73 29.71
N LYS A 257 31.92 65.96 30.04
CA LYS A 257 31.50 66.84 31.16
C LYS A 257 31.91 66.24 32.51
N LEU A 258 31.67 64.95 32.74
CA LEU A 258 32.07 64.26 33.97
C LEU A 258 33.59 64.30 34.18
N ARG A 259 34.39 64.12 33.12
CA ARG A 259 35.86 64.28 33.20
C ARG A 259 36.29 65.72 33.53
N LYS A 260 35.57 66.73 33.00
CA LYS A 260 35.80 68.15 33.36
C LYS A 260 35.41 68.44 34.81
N GLU A 261 34.32 67.84 35.30
CA GLU A 261 33.90 67.95 36.69
C GLU A 261 34.90 67.28 37.64
N GLU A 262 35.41 66.09 37.31
CA GLU A 262 36.45 65.42 38.10
C GLU A 262 37.75 66.25 38.15
N ALA A 263 38.18 66.81 37.01
CA ALA A 263 39.35 67.70 36.96
C ALA A 263 39.14 69.00 37.76
N ALA A 264 37.92 69.57 37.73
CA ALA A 264 37.58 70.76 38.50
C ALA A 264 37.56 70.46 40.01
N LEU A 265 37.06 69.30 40.43
CA LEU A 265 37.08 68.85 41.82
C LEU A 265 38.52 68.65 42.32
N ARG A 266 39.38 67.97 41.54
CA ARG A 266 40.81 67.85 41.89
C ARG A 266 41.50 69.21 42.02
N LYS A 267 41.21 70.14 41.11
CA LYS A 267 41.76 71.50 41.18
C LYS A 267 41.28 72.26 42.42
N LEU A 268 40.03 72.07 42.83
CA LEU A 268 39.49 72.68 44.05
C LEU A 268 40.14 72.09 45.32
N GLU A 269 40.41 70.79 45.33
CA GLU A 269 41.15 70.12 46.41
C GLU A 269 42.60 70.61 46.50
N GLU A 270 43.29 70.73 45.37
CA GLU A 270 44.65 71.30 45.31
C GLU A 270 44.70 72.77 45.76
N GLN A 271 43.74 73.59 45.33
CA GLN A 271 43.63 74.99 45.76
C GLN A 271 43.40 75.12 47.27
N ARG A 272 42.59 74.24 47.87
CA ARG A 272 42.36 74.23 49.32
C ARG A 272 43.59 73.77 50.09
N ALA A 273 44.27 72.72 49.64
CA ALA A 273 45.52 72.27 50.25
C ALA A 273 46.60 73.38 50.22
N MET A 274 46.68 74.13 49.12
CA MET A 274 47.58 75.28 49.00
C MET A 274 47.19 76.46 49.89
N ALA A 275 45.90 76.70 50.09
CA ALA A 275 45.41 77.75 50.99
C ALA A 275 45.67 77.39 52.47
N GLU A 276 45.44 76.13 52.87
CA GLU A 276 45.75 75.64 54.22
C GLU A 276 47.27 75.75 54.52
N LYS A 277 48.13 75.43 53.54
CA LYS A 277 49.59 75.59 53.67
C LYS A 277 50.01 77.06 53.85
N ARG A 278 49.38 78.01 53.14
CA ARG A 278 49.67 79.45 53.29
C ARG A 278 49.19 79.98 54.63
N ALA A 279 48.02 79.57 55.09
CA ALA A 279 47.49 79.96 56.39
C ALA A 279 48.42 79.50 57.53
N LEU A 280 48.92 78.25 57.46
CA LEU A 280 49.88 77.72 58.43
C LEU A 280 51.22 78.48 58.42
N GLN A 281 51.68 78.92 57.24
CA GLN A 281 52.88 79.75 57.10
C GLN A 281 52.69 81.17 57.67
N GLN A 282 51.51 81.78 57.50
CA GLN A 282 51.17 83.07 58.11
C GLN A 282 51.09 82.98 59.62
N GLU A 283 50.44 81.95 60.15
CA GLU A 283 50.33 81.73 61.61
C GLU A 283 51.72 81.54 62.27
N MET A 284 52.62 80.81 61.60
CA MET A 284 54.02 80.69 62.03
C MET A 284 54.76 82.04 62.01
N ARG A 285 54.51 82.88 60.98
CA ARG A 285 55.14 84.20 60.82
C ARG A 285 54.65 85.18 61.88
N ASP A 286 53.36 85.20 62.15
CA ASP A 286 52.74 86.05 63.17
C ASP A 286 53.22 85.64 64.58
N GLY A 287 53.40 84.34 64.84
CA GLY A 287 53.99 83.83 66.07
C GLY A 287 55.44 84.29 66.29
N LEU A 288 56.24 84.35 65.22
CA LEU A 288 57.62 84.87 65.26
C LEU A 288 57.65 86.39 65.47
N ASP A 289 56.77 87.15 64.79
CA ASP A 289 56.67 88.60 64.94
C ASP A 289 56.21 89.01 66.35
N GLN A 290 55.31 88.24 66.98
CA GLN A 290 54.92 88.44 68.37
C GLN A 290 56.11 88.20 69.31
N ASN A 291 56.93 87.17 69.05
CA ASN A 291 58.15 86.91 69.82
C ASN A 291 59.18 88.05 69.69
N ILE A 292 59.36 88.59 68.48
CA ILE A 292 60.25 89.73 68.21
C ILE A 292 59.74 90.99 68.93
N LYS A 293 58.43 91.27 68.89
CA LYS A 293 57.82 92.41 69.61
C LYS A 293 57.98 92.28 71.13
N LEU A 294 57.84 91.09 71.69
CA LEU A 294 58.06 90.83 73.11
C LEU A 294 59.53 91.02 73.50
N LYS A 295 60.47 90.59 72.65
CA LYS A 295 61.91 90.82 72.85
C LYS A 295 62.26 92.32 72.76
N ALA A 296 61.67 93.06 71.82
CA ALA A 296 61.85 94.51 71.68
C ALA A 296 61.28 95.30 72.89
N LYS A 297 60.12 94.89 73.43
CA LYS A 297 59.57 95.47 74.67
C LYS A 297 60.47 95.21 75.88
N ARG A 298 61.12 94.04 75.95
CA ARG A 298 62.05 93.69 77.03
C ARG A 298 63.31 94.58 76.96
N MET A 299 63.89 94.72 75.77
CA MET A 299 65.03 95.63 75.51
C MET A 299 64.67 97.11 75.79
N ALA A 300 63.47 97.57 75.44
CA ALA A 300 63.04 98.95 75.69
C ALA A 300 62.86 99.27 77.19
N LYS A 301 62.47 98.27 78.00
CA LYS A 301 62.43 98.40 79.46
C LYS A 301 63.83 98.49 80.05
N GLU A 302 64.76 97.66 79.59
CA GLU A 302 66.16 97.69 80.03
C GLU A 302 66.79 99.07 79.76
N VAL A 303 66.54 99.69 78.61
CA VAL A 303 67.01 101.05 78.29
C VAL A 303 66.35 102.13 79.17
N GLN A 304 65.07 101.99 79.53
CA GLN A 304 64.43 102.92 80.47
C GLN A 304 64.98 102.80 81.90
N GLU A 305 65.37 101.60 82.32
CA GLU A 305 65.97 101.35 83.63
C GLU A 305 67.41 101.89 83.71
N GLU A 306 68.20 101.81 82.63
CA GLU A 306 69.51 102.47 82.52
C GLU A 306 69.40 104.00 82.58
N LEU A 307 68.45 104.61 81.86
CA LEU A 307 68.23 106.05 81.88
C LEU A 307 67.77 106.57 83.27
N ALA A 308 67.02 105.76 84.01
CA ALA A 308 66.60 106.07 85.38
C ALA A 308 67.74 105.96 86.40
N LEU A 309 68.74 105.10 86.14
CA LEU A 309 69.98 105.03 86.92
C LEU A 309 70.89 106.24 86.64
N ASP A 310 71.00 106.68 85.38
CA ASP A 310 71.77 107.87 85.00
C ASP A 310 71.17 109.17 85.56
N MET A 311 69.83 109.31 85.60
CA MET A 311 69.15 110.43 86.28
C MET A 311 69.41 110.48 87.79
N LYS A 312 69.47 109.32 88.46
CA LYS A 312 69.78 109.24 89.90
C LYS A 312 71.24 109.59 90.23
N ILE A 313 72.15 109.41 89.28
CA ILE A 313 73.56 109.80 89.43
C ILE A 313 73.72 111.32 89.23
N LEU A 314 72.94 111.92 88.33
CA LEU A 314 72.87 113.37 88.12
C LEU A 314 72.19 114.14 89.28
N GLU A 315 71.15 113.57 89.90
CA GLU A 315 70.52 114.15 91.11
C GLU A 315 71.46 114.13 92.32
N LYS A 316 72.27 113.08 92.50
CA LYS A 316 73.26 113.00 93.58
C LYS A 316 74.42 114.00 93.47
N LEU A 317 74.78 114.42 92.25
CA LEU A 317 75.85 115.41 92.03
C LEU A 317 75.38 116.87 92.21
N LEU A 318 74.06 117.11 92.31
CA LEU A 318 73.46 118.43 92.49
C LEU A 318 73.11 118.76 93.95
N GLU A 319 73.01 117.76 94.83
CA GLU A 319 72.71 117.92 96.27
C GLU A 319 73.95 118.00 97.17
N GLU A 320 75.17 117.82 96.63
CA GLU A 320 76.44 117.95 97.37
C GLU A 320 77.10 119.36 97.26
N SER A 321 76.40 120.38 96.72
CA SER A 321 76.95 121.75 96.52
C SER A 321 76.02 122.90 96.94
N ARG A 322 75.58 122.93 98.21
CA ARG A 322 75.27 124.18 98.96
C ARG A 322 75.15 123.91 100.46
N ASN A 323 76.17 124.36 101.19
CA ASN A 323 76.48 124.06 102.59
C ASN A 323 75.53 124.66 103.65
N GLU A 324 75.57 124.02 104.83
CA GLU A 324 75.55 124.52 106.23
C GLU A 324 74.48 123.83 107.10
N ALA A 325 74.79 122.72 107.79
CA ALA A 325 75.60 122.60 109.02
C ALA A 325 74.90 123.15 110.29
N MET A 326 74.43 122.19 111.11
CA MET A 326 74.58 122.13 112.56
C MET A 326 73.48 122.54 113.57
N GLU A 327 72.30 123.06 113.21
CA GLU A 327 71.31 123.45 114.27
C GLU A 327 70.00 122.62 114.36
N ILE A 328 69.65 121.77 113.37
CA ILE A 328 68.36 121.05 113.36
C ILE A 328 68.48 119.58 113.86
N THR A 329 69.66 119.17 114.31
CA THR A 329 70.03 117.76 114.52
C THR A 329 69.35 117.09 115.72
N GLN A 330 68.87 117.83 116.72
CA GLN A 330 68.24 117.23 117.90
C GLN A 330 66.71 117.26 117.89
N ARG A 331 66.07 118.36 117.44
CA ARG A 331 64.60 118.47 117.44
C ARG A 331 63.90 117.58 116.40
N LYS A 332 64.60 117.17 115.32
CA LYS A 332 64.11 116.22 114.30
C LYS A 332 64.08 114.75 114.75
N LYS A 333 64.62 114.36 115.92
CA LYS A 333 64.70 112.93 116.30
C LYS A 333 63.41 112.39 116.91
N GLU A 334 62.64 113.23 117.60
CA GLU A 334 61.39 112.83 118.26
C GLU A 334 60.22 112.78 117.25
N LEU A 335 60.12 113.75 116.33
CA LEU A 335 59.09 113.76 115.27
C LEU A 335 59.25 112.62 114.24
N ARG A 336 60.48 112.13 114.03
CA ARG A 336 60.77 111.00 113.12
C ARG A 336 60.24 109.65 113.62
N GLN A 337 60.04 109.47 114.93
CA GLN A 337 59.56 108.20 115.48
C GLN A 337 58.05 108.03 115.36
N GLU A 338 57.27 109.10 115.47
CA GLU A 338 55.82 109.06 115.24
C GLU A 338 55.48 108.90 113.74
N ASP A 339 56.18 109.63 112.86
CA ASP A 339 55.95 109.54 111.40
C ASP A 339 56.35 108.16 110.82
N GLN A 340 57.35 107.49 111.42
CA GLN A 340 57.72 106.11 111.08
C GLN A 340 56.65 105.08 111.48
N ARG A 341 55.90 105.30 112.58
CA ARG A 341 54.84 104.37 113.01
C ARG A 341 53.60 104.48 112.11
N TYR A 342 53.20 105.70 111.75
CA TYR A 342 52.06 105.94 110.87
C TYR A 342 52.30 105.44 109.44
N ARG A 343 53.52 105.63 108.90
CA ARG A 343 53.91 105.08 107.58
C ARG A 343 53.88 103.55 107.51
N LYS A 344 54.27 102.86 108.59
CA LYS A 344 54.22 101.39 108.65
C LYS A 344 52.77 100.88 108.66
N TYR A 345 51.88 101.51 109.42
CA TYR A 345 50.46 101.14 109.46
C TYR A 345 49.76 101.30 108.08
N LEU A 346 50.03 102.39 107.36
CA LEU A 346 49.52 102.61 106.00
C LEU A 346 50.08 101.60 104.98
N GLN A 347 51.36 101.22 105.10
CA GLN A 347 51.95 100.15 104.26
C GLN A 347 51.30 98.79 104.50
N GLU A 348 50.99 98.45 105.75
CA GLU A 348 50.31 97.19 106.12
C GLU A 348 48.90 97.13 105.51
N GLN A 349 48.14 98.23 105.58
CA GLN A 349 46.79 98.34 104.99
C GLN A 349 46.79 98.24 103.47
N MET A 350 47.69 98.93 102.76
CA MET A 350 47.80 98.79 101.30
C MET A 350 48.17 97.36 100.90
N ARG A 351 49.06 96.69 101.65
CA ARG A 351 49.50 95.34 101.32
C ARG A 351 48.36 94.32 101.45
N LEU A 352 47.46 94.51 102.41
CA LEU A 352 46.26 93.68 102.60
C LEU A 352 45.22 93.90 101.49
N GLU A 353 44.93 95.14 101.10
CA GLU A 353 44.00 95.41 99.99
C GLU A 353 44.56 94.90 98.64
N GLN A 354 45.86 95.06 98.41
CA GLN A 354 46.52 94.56 97.20
C GLN A 354 46.51 93.01 97.10
N GLN A 355 46.54 92.32 98.24
CA GLN A 355 46.36 90.87 98.29
C GLN A 355 44.92 90.46 97.97
N ARG A 356 43.92 91.22 98.46
CA ARG A 356 42.49 90.98 98.16
C ARG A 356 42.17 91.23 96.68
N GLU A 357 42.65 92.33 96.11
CA GLU A 357 42.48 92.63 94.68
C GLU A 357 43.15 91.55 93.80
N ALA A 358 44.36 91.11 94.16
CA ALA A 358 45.05 90.05 93.42
C ALA A 358 44.34 88.69 93.48
N GLU A 359 43.67 88.36 94.59
CA GLU A 359 42.84 87.15 94.69
C GLU A 359 41.57 87.25 93.84
N ILE A 360 40.92 88.42 93.82
CA ILE A 360 39.74 88.68 92.98
C ILE A 360 40.11 88.62 91.50
N ASP A 361 41.22 89.24 91.08
CA ASP A 361 41.69 89.24 89.69
C ASP A 361 42.08 87.84 89.22
N ARG A 362 42.63 86.99 90.09
CA ARG A 362 42.90 85.58 89.78
C ARG A 362 41.61 84.80 89.53
N MET A 363 40.59 85.01 90.35
CA MET A 363 39.30 84.35 90.18
C MET A 363 38.58 84.81 88.89
N ILE A 364 38.62 86.10 88.57
CA ILE A 364 38.06 86.65 87.33
C ILE A 364 38.81 86.10 86.10
N SER A 365 40.14 86.11 86.14
CA SER A 365 40.97 85.59 85.04
C SER A 365 40.73 84.09 84.79
N ALA A 366 40.58 83.30 85.86
CA ALA A 366 40.29 81.88 85.77
C ALA A 366 38.91 81.61 85.14
N GLU A 367 37.88 82.39 85.49
CA GLU A 367 36.56 82.23 84.88
C GLU A 367 36.52 82.72 83.42
N VAL A 368 37.22 83.81 83.09
CA VAL A 368 37.37 84.29 81.69
C VAL A 368 38.07 83.23 80.82
N GLU A 369 39.17 82.64 81.31
CA GLU A 369 39.87 81.56 80.60
C GLU A 369 38.96 80.33 80.42
N ARG A 370 38.18 79.97 81.44
CA ARG A 370 37.22 78.85 81.35
C ARG A 370 36.13 79.11 80.32
N GLN A 371 35.60 80.34 80.23
CA GLN A 371 34.61 80.72 79.21
C GLN A 371 35.24 80.78 77.81
N TRP A 372 36.49 81.22 77.70
CA TRP A 372 37.25 81.22 76.45
C TRP A 372 37.51 79.80 75.93
N GLN A 373 37.95 78.88 76.79
CA GLN A 373 38.13 77.47 76.45
C GLN A 373 36.81 76.79 76.02
N LYS A 374 35.67 77.14 76.65
CA LYS A 374 34.36 76.68 76.19
C LYS A 374 34.06 77.16 74.76
N ARG A 375 34.31 78.45 74.45
CA ARG A 375 34.11 79.00 73.09
C ARG A 375 35.05 78.37 72.06
N LEU A 376 36.33 78.20 72.37
CA LEU A 376 37.29 77.52 71.50
C LEU A 376 36.89 76.06 71.23
N SER A 377 36.42 75.34 72.26
CA SER A 377 35.93 73.97 72.11
C SER A 377 34.68 73.87 71.23
N GLN A 378 33.77 74.85 71.31
CA GLN A 378 32.59 74.93 70.45
C GLN A 378 32.99 75.23 69.00
N TRP A 379 33.89 76.18 68.77
CA TRP A 379 34.40 76.47 67.42
C TRP A 379 35.18 75.31 66.82
N ALA A 380 35.97 74.59 67.61
CA ALA A 380 36.68 73.40 67.16
C ALA A 380 35.69 72.28 66.76
N LYS A 381 34.63 72.07 67.54
CA LYS A 381 33.56 71.12 67.21
C LYS A 381 32.81 71.52 65.94
N GLU A 382 32.48 72.80 65.77
CA GLU A 382 31.79 73.29 64.57
C GLU A 382 32.68 73.20 63.32
N ARG A 383 33.97 73.57 63.43
CA ARG A 383 34.95 73.43 62.35
C ARG A 383 35.14 71.97 61.94
N ASN A 384 35.25 71.06 62.90
CA ASN A 384 35.38 69.62 62.64
C ASN A 384 34.10 69.03 62.05
N ALA A 385 32.92 69.46 62.49
CA ALA A 385 31.64 69.05 61.92
C ALA A 385 31.50 69.54 60.46
N ARG A 386 31.86 70.79 60.16
CA ARG A 386 31.88 71.32 58.78
C ARG A 386 32.90 70.60 57.90
N LYS A 387 34.08 70.26 58.45
CA LYS A 387 35.11 69.52 57.72
C LYS A 387 34.64 68.10 57.38
N ARG A 388 34.07 67.37 58.36
CA ARG A 388 33.49 66.03 58.15
C ARG A 388 32.35 66.04 57.14
N LEU A 389 31.41 66.99 57.27
CA LEU A 389 30.31 67.13 56.31
C LEU A 389 30.83 67.39 54.89
N MET A 390 31.90 68.19 54.74
CA MET A 390 32.49 68.46 53.44
C MET A 390 33.24 67.26 52.86
N GLU A 391 33.94 66.51 53.70
CA GLU A 391 34.58 65.25 53.32
C GLU A 391 33.54 64.20 52.89
N GLU A 392 32.42 64.09 53.61
CA GLU A 392 31.29 63.22 53.25
C GLU A 392 30.65 63.64 51.92
N VAL A 393 30.39 64.93 51.71
CA VAL A 393 29.83 65.43 50.43
C VAL A 393 30.78 65.16 49.26
N LEU A 394 32.09 65.37 49.43
CA LEU A 394 33.08 65.08 48.39
C LEU A 394 33.24 63.57 48.16
N ALA A 395 33.15 62.75 49.21
CA ALA A 395 33.19 61.29 49.10
C ALA A 395 31.95 60.76 48.34
N ILE A 396 30.75 61.24 48.68
CA ILE A 396 29.51 60.89 47.97
C ILE A 396 29.59 61.35 46.52
N ARG A 397 30.09 62.56 46.24
CA ARG A 397 30.23 63.05 44.87
C ARG A 397 31.24 62.24 44.06
N ARG A 398 32.36 61.83 44.67
CA ARG A 398 33.34 60.91 44.05
C ARG A 398 32.68 59.58 43.70
N GLN A 399 31.97 58.98 44.65
CA GLN A 399 31.29 57.71 44.45
C GLN A 399 30.24 57.80 43.33
N GLN A 400 29.45 58.87 43.27
CA GLN A 400 28.49 59.09 42.18
C GLN A 400 29.16 59.23 40.80
N VAL A 401 30.34 59.86 40.74
CA VAL A 401 31.11 59.99 39.49
C VAL A 401 31.71 58.64 39.10
N GLU A 402 32.26 57.89 40.04
CA GLU A 402 32.80 56.54 39.81
C GLU A 402 31.71 55.56 39.35
N GLU A 403 30.54 55.56 39.99
CA GLU A 403 29.38 54.74 39.60
C GLU A 403 28.91 55.09 38.19
N ARG A 404 28.87 56.38 37.82
CA ARG A 404 28.51 56.79 36.45
C ARG A 404 29.58 56.44 35.41
N LEU A 405 30.85 56.51 35.77
CA LEU A 405 31.94 56.07 34.88
C LEU A 405 31.91 54.55 34.69
N ALA A 406 31.67 53.78 35.76
CA ALA A 406 31.52 52.33 35.69
C ALA A 406 30.30 51.91 34.87
N ALA A 407 29.15 52.59 35.03
CA ALA A 407 27.97 52.36 34.21
C ALA A 407 28.23 52.64 32.72
N ASN A 408 28.98 53.72 32.40
CA ASN A 408 29.36 54.04 31.03
C ASN A 408 30.35 52.99 30.45
N ALA A 409 31.32 52.54 31.25
CA ALA A 409 32.25 51.50 30.84
C ALA A 409 31.54 50.16 30.56
N ASN A 410 30.57 49.77 31.41
CA ASN A 410 29.75 48.58 31.20
C ASN A 410 28.88 48.71 29.93
N ALA A 411 28.27 49.87 29.70
CA ALA A 411 27.50 50.11 28.48
C ALA A 411 28.37 50.02 27.20
N GLN A 412 29.60 50.54 27.25
CA GLN A 412 30.56 50.39 26.15
C GLN A 412 30.99 48.93 25.93
N ALA A 413 31.16 48.15 27.00
CA ALA A 413 31.49 46.73 26.91
C ALA A 413 30.35 45.89 26.31
N GLU A 414 29.10 46.15 26.69
CA GLU A 414 27.93 45.47 26.11
C GLU A 414 27.76 45.79 24.62
N LEU A 415 27.95 47.05 24.22
CA LEU A 415 27.96 47.44 22.80
C LEU A 415 29.06 46.74 22.00
N ALA A 416 30.23 46.49 22.61
CA ALA A 416 31.31 45.74 21.97
C ALA A 416 30.93 44.27 21.77
N LYS A 417 30.32 43.62 22.76
CA LYS A 417 29.82 42.23 22.67
C LYS A 417 28.71 42.09 21.62
N GLU A 418 27.76 43.03 21.56
CA GLU A 418 26.72 43.05 20.52
C GLU A 418 27.34 43.12 19.11
N ARG A 419 28.42 43.90 18.96
CA ARG A 419 29.12 44.06 17.68
C ARG A 419 29.84 42.77 17.27
N GLU A 420 30.51 42.10 18.20
CA GLU A 420 31.14 40.80 17.97
C GLU A 420 30.11 39.72 17.60
N ALA A 421 28.98 39.66 18.31
CA ALA A 421 27.90 38.71 18.01
C ALA A 421 27.29 38.94 16.61
N MET A 422 27.11 40.21 16.21
CA MET A 422 26.65 40.55 14.86
C MET A 422 27.66 40.15 13.78
N GLN A 423 28.95 40.29 14.08
CA GLN A 423 30.03 39.92 13.16
C GLN A 423 30.12 38.40 12.98
N ALA A 424 30.01 37.63 14.06
CA ALA A 424 29.92 36.17 14.01
C ALA A 424 28.70 35.67 13.21
N ALA A 425 27.54 36.33 13.36
CA ALA A 425 26.33 35.99 12.61
C ALA A 425 26.49 36.26 11.09
N MET A 426 27.19 37.34 10.71
CA MET A 426 27.51 37.62 9.30
C MET A 426 28.47 36.58 8.71
N GLU A 427 29.46 36.11 9.47
CA GLU A 427 30.40 35.08 9.03
C GLU A 427 29.73 33.73 8.82
N GLU A 428 28.84 33.30 9.73
CA GLU A 428 28.06 32.07 9.56
C GLU A 428 27.11 32.14 8.35
N HIS A 429 26.43 33.29 8.14
CA HIS A 429 25.58 33.46 6.96
C HIS A 429 26.39 33.34 5.66
N LYS A 430 27.57 33.95 5.62
CA LYS A 430 28.47 33.87 4.46
C LYS A 430 28.90 32.42 4.18
N ARG A 431 29.24 31.66 5.24
CA ARG A 431 29.60 30.24 5.12
C ARG A 431 28.46 29.40 4.52
N LEU A 432 27.22 29.61 4.98
CA LEU A 432 26.05 28.89 4.49
C LEU A 432 25.73 29.23 3.02
N ASP A 433 25.94 30.47 2.60
CA ASP A 433 25.75 30.87 1.21
C ASP A 433 26.82 30.25 0.29
N ASP A 434 28.08 30.21 0.73
CA ASP A 434 29.16 29.55 -0.01
C ASP A 434 28.91 28.04 -0.15
N GLU A 435 28.43 27.37 0.91
CA GLU A 435 28.04 25.95 0.89
C GLU A 435 26.89 25.68 -0.10
N LYS A 436 25.86 26.54 -0.13
CA LYS A 436 24.76 26.44 -1.10
C LYS A 436 25.23 26.63 -2.53
N GLN A 437 26.10 27.61 -2.79
CA GLN A 437 26.65 27.83 -4.12
C GLN A 437 27.49 26.64 -4.59
N ALA A 438 28.32 26.07 -3.71
CA ALA A 438 29.09 24.87 -4.01
C ALA A 438 28.19 23.66 -4.33
N ALA A 439 27.09 23.47 -3.60
CA ALA A 439 26.11 22.41 -3.85
C ALA A 439 25.44 22.57 -5.23
N ILE A 440 25.07 23.80 -5.61
CA ILE A 440 24.48 24.10 -6.93
C ILE A 440 25.49 23.79 -8.04
N LEU A 441 26.74 24.23 -7.89
CA LEU A 441 27.79 23.95 -8.88
C LEU A 441 28.05 22.46 -9.04
N ALA A 442 28.09 21.71 -7.93
CA ALA A 442 28.24 20.26 -7.97
C ALA A 442 27.05 19.57 -8.65
N ALA A 443 25.81 20.00 -8.36
CA ALA A 443 24.61 19.48 -9.00
C ALA A 443 24.61 19.75 -10.50
N ASN A 444 24.97 20.96 -10.93
CA ASN A 444 25.07 21.32 -12.34
C ASN A 444 26.14 20.50 -13.07
N LYS A 445 27.30 20.28 -12.44
CA LYS A 445 28.38 19.44 -13.01
C LYS A 445 27.95 17.98 -13.17
N ASN A 446 27.25 17.43 -12.19
CA ASN A 446 26.69 16.08 -12.29
C ASN A 446 25.64 15.98 -13.40
N TYR A 447 24.80 17.02 -13.55
CA TYR A 447 23.82 17.08 -14.63
C TYR A 447 24.50 17.13 -16.02
N GLU A 448 25.54 17.95 -16.19
CA GLU A 448 26.35 18.01 -17.41
C GLU A 448 26.96 16.65 -17.76
N GLN A 449 27.55 15.96 -16.78
CA GLN A 449 28.12 14.62 -16.96
C GLN A 449 27.06 13.58 -17.39
N ASN A 450 25.85 13.64 -16.81
CA ASN A 450 24.76 12.76 -17.22
C ASN A 450 24.33 13.03 -18.67
N LEU A 451 24.28 14.29 -19.09
CA LEU A 451 23.92 14.67 -20.45
C LEU A 451 24.96 14.15 -21.47
N LEU A 452 26.25 14.32 -21.14
CA LEU A 452 27.35 13.78 -21.95
C LEU A 452 27.29 12.25 -22.05
N GLY A 453 27.01 11.56 -20.94
CA GLY A 453 26.81 10.11 -20.96
C GLY A 453 25.63 9.65 -21.82
N GLN A 454 24.53 10.41 -21.84
CA GLN A 454 23.39 10.15 -22.73
C GLN A 454 23.77 10.34 -24.21
N MET A 455 24.51 11.41 -24.53
CA MET A 455 24.98 11.67 -25.89
C MET A 455 25.93 10.57 -26.38
N GLU A 456 26.86 10.12 -25.54
CA GLU A 456 27.77 9.01 -25.85
C GLU A 456 27.01 7.69 -26.08
N TYR A 457 25.99 7.42 -25.26
CA TYR A 457 25.13 6.26 -25.44
C TYR A 457 24.38 6.32 -26.77
N THR A 458 23.74 7.44 -27.10
CA THR A 458 23.04 7.61 -28.37
C THR A 458 23.97 7.49 -29.58
N ASN A 459 25.19 8.03 -29.49
CA ASN A 459 26.18 7.90 -30.56
C ASN A 459 26.61 6.44 -30.76
N ARG A 460 26.87 5.69 -29.68
CA ARG A 460 27.16 4.25 -29.78
C ARG A 460 26.03 3.46 -30.41
N GLN A 461 24.77 3.77 -30.07
CA GLN A 461 23.62 3.12 -30.69
C GLN A 461 23.53 3.43 -32.19
N GLN A 462 23.81 4.67 -32.60
CA GLN A 462 23.86 5.03 -34.01
C GLN A 462 25.02 4.37 -34.77
N GLU A 463 26.20 4.23 -34.15
CA GLU A 463 27.31 3.49 -34.76
C GLU A 463 26.99 2.00 -34.91
N GLN A 464 26.40 1.37 -33.89
CA GLN A 464 25.95 -0.02 -33.95
C GLN A 464 24.91 -0.25 -35.05
N ALA A 465 23.92 0.65 -35.18
CA ALA A 465 22.93 0.57 -36.24
C ALA A 465 23.55 0.67 -37.64
N LYS A 466 24.53 1.57 -37.83
CA LYS A 466 25.27 1.69 -39.11
C LYS A 466 26.09 0.44 -39.42
N ASP A 467 26.72 -0.15 -38.41
CA ASP A 467 27.48 -1.39 -38.57
C ASP A 467 26.56 -2.58 -38.93
N GLU A 468 25.35 -2.62 -38.36
CA GLU A 468 24.32 -3.61 -38.71
C GLU A 468 23.78 -3.41 -40.13
N GLU A 469 23.43 -2.18 -40.52
CA GLU A 469 23.04 -1.83 -41.89
C GLU A 469 24.14 -2.21 -42.90
N TYR A 470 25.41 -2.00 -42.54
CA TYR A 470 26.54 -2.38 -43.40
C TYR A 470 26.68 -3.90 -43.54
N ARG A 471 26.44 -4.67 -42.48
CA ARG A 471 26.43 -6.15 -42.54
C ARG A 471 25.28 -6.67 -43.39
N GLU A 472 24.09 -6.09 -43.24
CA GLU A 472 22.92 -6.45 -44.06
C GLU A 472 23.16 -6.12 -45.53
N TYR A 473 23.81 -4.99 -45.83
CA TYR A 473 24.21 -4.62 -47.18
C TYR A 473 25.20 -5.63 -47.79
N LEU A 474 26.24 -6.03 -47.04
CA LEU A 474 27.20 -7.04 -47.49
C LEU A 474 26.52 -8.39 -47.75
N HIS A 475 25.65 -8.83 -46.83
CA HIS A 475 24.86 -10.05 -47.00
C HIS A 475 23.92 -9.95 -48.22
N GLY A 476 23.30 -8.79 -48.45
CA GLY A 476 22.53 -8.50 -49.65
C GLY A 476 23.35 -8.68 -50.93
N LEU A 477 24.58 -8.15 -50.95
CA LEU A 477 25.51 -8.29 -52.07
C LEU A 477 25.89 -9.76 -52.34
N GLU A 478 26.13 -10.54 -51.28
CA GLU A 478 26.41 -11.97 -51.38
C GLU A 478 25.22 -12.74 -51.97
N THR A 479 24.00 -12.47 -51.48
CA THR A 479 22.79 -13.11 -52.02
C THR A 479 22.51 -12.73 -53.47
N GLU A 480 22.80 -11.48 -53.86
CA GLU A 480 22.68 -11.03 -55.25
C GLU A 480 23.74 -11.71 -56.13
N ALA A 481 24.98 -11.86 -55.64
CA ALA A 481 26.03 -12.60 -56.34
C ALA A 481 25.66 -14.08 -56.53
N GLU A 482 25.09 -14.72 -55.51
CA GLU A 482 24.56 -16.09 -55.60
C GLU A 482 23.40 -16.19 -56.59
N TYR A 483 22.50 -15.22 -56.61
CA TYR A 483 21.40 -15.14 -57.58
C TYR A 483 21.93 -14.99 -59.00
N GLN A 484 22.90 -14.10 -59.23
CA GLN A 484 23.54 -13.93 -60.54
C GLN A 484 24.33 -15.17 -60.96
N ALA A 485 24.95 -15.90 -60.01
CA ALA A 485 25.60 -17.18 -60.29
C ALA A 485 24.59 -18.25 -60.72
N LYS A 486 23.46 -18.37 -60.01
CA LYS A 486 22.34 -19.25 -60.40
C LYS A 486 21.74 -18.86 -61.75
N LEU A 487 21.62 -17.56 -62.03
CA LEU A 487 21.14 -17.05 -63.31
C LEU A 487 22.11 -17.41 -64.45
N LYS A 488 23.42 -17.23 -64.24
CA LYS A 488 24.45 -17.64 -65.20
C LYS A 488 24.46 -19.15 -65.41
N GLU A 489 24.27 -19.95 -64.37
CA GLU A 489 24.15 -21.41 -64.48
C GLU A 489 22.90 -21.82 -65.26
N ALA A 490 21.75 -21.20 -64.99
CA ALA A 490 20.49 -21.43 -65.70
C ALA A 490 20.57 -21.00 -67.18
N LEU A 491 21.31 -19.94 -67.49
CA LEU A 491 21.58 -19.50 -68.86
C LEU A 491 22.61 -20.41 -69.57
N ALA A 492 23.58 -20.99 -68.85
CA ALA A 492 24.55 -21.94 -69.37
C ALA A 492 23.94 -23.34 -69.60
N ARG A 493 22.90 -23.71 -68.83
CA ARG A 493 22.08 -24.92 -69.00
C ARG A 493 20.62 -24.55 -69.22
N PRO A 494 20.25 -24.03 -70.40
CA PRO A 494 18.85 -23.70 -70.69
C PRO A 494 18.05 -25.00 -70.79
N VAL A 495 17.25 -25.30 -69.77
CA VAL A 495 16.26 -26.39 -69.82
C VAL A 495 15.09 -25.92 -70.66
N ILE A 496 15.11 -26.23 -71.95
CA ILE A 496 14.02 -25.92 -72.89
C ILE A 496 12.93 -26.99 -72.72
N ASP A 497 12.05 -26.82 -71.74
CA ASP A 497 10.97 -27.78 -71.47
C ASP A 497 9.80 -27.66 -72.46
N LYS A 498 9.77 -26.59 -73.29
CA LYS A 498 8.76 -26.35 -74.33
C LYS A 498 9.31 -26.43 -75.74
N ALA A 499 10.11 -27.45 -76.05
CA ALA A 499 10.53 -27.73 -77.42
C ALA A 499 9.41 -28.44 -78.21
N HIS A 500 8.92 -27.80 -79.27
CA HIS A 500 7.94 -28.35 -80.22
C HIS A 500 8.39 -29.74 -80.75
N PRO A 501 7.50 -30.75 -80.91
CA PRO A 501 7.86 -32.15 -81.18
C PRO A 501 8.82 -32.37 -82.36
N VAL A 502 8.72 -31.53 -83.39
CA VAL A 502 9.57 -31.57 -84.60
C VAL A 502 11.05 -31.20 -84.32
N ARG A 503 11.33 -30.38 -83.30
CA ARG A 503 12.72 -30.02 -82.92
C ARG A 503 13.42 -31.06 -82.05
N ARG A 504 12.68 -31.95 -81.37
CA ARG A 504 13.27 -33.05 -80.58
C ARG A 504 13.97 -34.08 -81.46
N GLN A 505 13.47 -34.34 -82.67
CA GLN A 505 14.09 -35.27 -83.63
C GLN A 505 15.41 -34.73 -84.20
N HIS A 506 15.53 -33.42 -84.43
CA HIS A 506 16.77 -32.80 -84.92
C HIS A 506 17.89 -32.73 -83.86
N MET A 507 17.55 -32.53 -82.58
CA MET A 507 18.54 -32.44 -81.51
C MET A 507 19.09 -33.81 -81.06
N SER A 508 18.31 -34.89 -81.23
CA SER A 508 18.75 -36.26 -80.96
C SER A 508 19.76 -36.79 -81.99
N ALA A 509 19.75 -36.25 -83.22
CA ALA A 509 20.62 -36.73 -84.31
C ALA A 509 22.06 -36.18 -84.26
N ARG A 510 22.39 -35.29 -83.32
CA ARG A 510 23.73 -34.69 -83.17
C ARG A 510 24.61 -35.33 -82.09
N LYS A 511 24.15 -36.38 -81.40
CA LYS A 511 24.99 -37.14 -80.47
C LYS A 511 25.56 -38.39 -81.16
N SER A 512 26.65 -38.18 -81.91
CA SER A 512 27.65 -39.21 -82.20
C SER A 512 28.95 -38.82 -81.50
N PRO A 513 29.72 -39.79 -80.96
CA PRO A 513 30.84 -39.52 -80.08
C PRO A 513 32.10 -39.16 -80.89
N GLN A 514 32.81 -38.12 -80.49
CA GLN A 514 34.22 -37.96 -80.83
C GLN A 514 35.04 -37.87 -79.55
N ILE A 515 35.98 -38.81 -79.52
CA ILE A 515 37.11 -39.03 -78.63
C ILE A 515 38.05 -37.82 -78.67
N ALA A 516 38.46 -37.34 -77.49
CA ALA A 516 39.82 -36.94 -77.12
C ALA A 516 39.87 -36.71 -75.61
#